data_AF-A0ABD1KI23-F1
#
_entry.id   AF-A0ABD1KI23-F1
#
_cell.length_a   1.000
_cell.length_b   1.000
_cell.length_c   1.000
_cell.angle_alpha   90.00
_cell.angle_beta   90.00
_cell.angle_gamma   90.00
#
_symmetry.space_group_name_H-M   'P 1'
#
loop_
_entity.id
_entity.type
_entity.pdbx_description
1 polymer ?
#
loop_
_entity_poly.entity_id
_entity_poly.type
_entity_poly.pdbx_seq_one_letter_code
_entity_poly.pdbx_strand_id
1 'polypeptide(L)'
;MNTTYLLTYFTSFQQVSIESQLMITVFVVVEGTKNTAKLKLIIYFVFLDGLSGPSHMLVVGTCAEDWDMLLSCIRQSSSSEQRGPHGDYDVTLSLADREVTLLSTASLLNPELRDEEIFSDLDSFTRTALDGGLQAFLLVIRAEAFGQKERRAVDVLRTTFGDHAFSLLLVVSMATTASSALVQELDEGLLELVDLCDGRFCRLGDGAVKASDQVGALLDMADFALSQSSHWEGYTSDMYGEARQKRTQDAAVTMLREKLTEAEAKEREAAEKMRQHEETRAKEMEEMRRRHAEEREKEEADRKEWADRKESCAEAVRGYKSLLELSERSAASVGSAEKGQTTIVLLGLSGSGKTLAADIILTRAASRFPSSRLRGETRSSTECCEHRAICVDGHRLVVVDTPELWDEDDLERLSDVRDCLALALPGPHAFILVMQVGRFTQGETLLLNLIQQTFGGDICKYLLVLFTRDDPHGNLGVVGNIDSYVANAHPSLQEIVRLCGSRYHALNHGSLRNPVSHAQVRELLGGVRKLAASHGGRPYVCPRFSKQELEERRRELEEEKKKR
;
A
#
# COMPACT_ATOMS: atom_id res chain seq x y z
N MET A 1 -0.38 -43.87 44.03
CA MET A 1 0.38 -44.41 45.18
C MET A 1 1.76 -44.84 44.70
N ASN A 2 2.75 -43.96 44.81
CA ASN A 2 4.16 -44.33 44.89
C ASN A 2 4.85 -43.18 45.62
N THR A 3 4.80 -43.26 46.94
CA THR A 3 5.44 -42.37 47.89
C THR A 3 6.92 -42.73 47.93
N THR A 4 7.78 -41.91 47.32
CA THR A 4 9.23 -42.07 47.45
C THR A 4 9.67 -41.35 48.72
N TYR A 5 9.89 -42.11 49.78
CA TYR A 5 10.45 -41.61 51.03
C TYR A 5 11.96 -41.39 50.84
N LEU A 6 12.41 -40.14 50.88
CA LEU A 6 13.82 -39.79 51.11
C LEU A 6 14.14 -40.08 52.59
N LEU A 7 14.55 -41.32 52.88
CA LEU A 7 15.12 -41.66 54.19
C LEU A 7 16.59 -41.24 54.22
N THR A 8 16.88 -40.28 55.10
CA THR A 8 18.18 -39.93 55.65
C THR A 8 18.86 -41.17 56.23
N TYR A 9 20.12 -41.48 55.84
CA TYR A 9 21.01 -42.29 56.70
C TYR A 9 22.50 -41.93 56.52
N PHE A 10 23.07 -41.48 57.64
CA PHE A 10 24.45 -41.66 58.15
C PHE A 10 25.59 -41.81 57.13
N THR A 11 26.40 -40.76 57.00
CA THR A 11 27.80 -40.85 56.54
C THR A 11 28.72 -41.10 57.74
N SER A 12 29.45 -42.20 57.75
CA SER A 12 30.60 -42.35 58.64
C SER A 12 31.75 -41.51 58.08
N PHE A 13 32.16 -40.49 58.83
CA PHE A 13 33.29 -39.62 58.50
C PHE A 13 34.60 -40.35 58.84
N GLN A 14 35.45 -40.60 57.86
CA GLN A 14 36.82 -41.08 58.13
C GLN A 14 37.82 -40.21 57.38
N GLN A 15 38.40 -39.27 58.11
CA GLN A 15 39.43 -38.35 57.64
C GLN A 15 40.78 -39.09 57.68
N VAL A 16 41.46 -39.21 56.54
CA VAL A 16 42.82 -39.76 56.48
C VAL A 16 43.73 -38.69 55.93
N SER A 17 44.59 -38.14 56.79
CA SER A 17 45.63 -37.19 56.39
C SER A 17 46.84 -37.98 55.87
N ILE A 18 47.23 -37.72 54.62
CA ILE A 18 48.46 -38.25 54.02
C ILE A 18 49.25 -37.05 53.54
N GLU A 19 50.20 -36.62 54.37
CA GLU A 19 51.10 -35.47 54.18
C GLU A 19 50.39 -34.10 54.13
N SER A 20 51.09 -33.08 54.65
CA SER A 20 50.53 -31.83 55.20
C SER A 20 49.81 -30.88 54.22
N GLN A 21 49.43 -31.31 53.01
CA GLN A 21 48.88 -30.43 51.97
C GLN A 21 47.77 -31.05 51.10
N LEU A 22 47.30 -32.27 51.39
CA LEU A 22 46.21 -32.91 50.64
C LEU A 22 45.13 -33.43 51.59
N MET A 23 43.90 -32.93 51.45
CA MET A 23 42.72 -33.52 52.10
C MET A 23 41.98 -34.36 51.07
N ILE A 24 41.86 -35.66 51.35
CA ILE A 24 41.08 -36.60 50.53
C ILE A 24 39.77 -36.86 51.26
N THR A 25 38.67 -36.43 50.64
CA THR A 25 37.32 -36.72 51.12
C THR A 25 36.70 -37.78 50.21
N VAL A 26 36.39 -38.94 50.79
CA VAL A 26 35.77 -40.07 50.08
C VAL A 26 34.29 -40.12 50.42
N PHE A 27 33.44 -39.94 49.42
CA PHE A 27 32.00 -40.15 49.54
C PHE A 27 31.64 -41.52 48.98
N VAL A 28 30.99 -42.34 49.81
CA VAL A 28 30.41 -43.61 49.37
C VAL A 28 28.91 -43.41 49.24
N VAL A 29 28.43 -43.31 48.00
CA VAL A 29 27.01 -43.18 47.72
C VAL A 29 26.47 -44.57 47.38
N VAL A 30 25.49 -45.03 48.14
CA VAL A 30 24.78 -46.30 47.90
C VAL A 30 23.47 -45.99 47.21
N GLU A 31 23.37 -46.26 45.92
CA GLU A 31 22.09 -46.19 45.21
C GLU A 31 21.45 -47.57 45.19
N GLY A 32 20.25 -47.70 45.74
CA GLY A 32 19.54 -48.97 45.73
C GLY A 32 18.02 -48.82 45.62
N THR A 33 17.41 -49.77 44.91
CA THR A 33 15.98 -50.12 45.10
C THR A 33 15.91 -51.49 45.78
N LYS A 34 14.74 -51.87 46.32
CA LYS A 34 14.53 -52.97 47.29
C LYS A 34 15.28 -54.29 47.04
N ASN A 35 15.72 -54.61 45.82
CA ASN A 35 16.43 -55.85 45.49
C ASN A 35 17.83 -55.69 44.85
N THR A 36 18.37 -54.49 44.63
CA THR A 36 19.76 -54.31 44.17
C THR A 36 20.34 -52.98 44.64
N ALA A 37 21.55 -53.01 45.23
CA ALA A 37 22.34 -51.83 45.58
C ALA A 37 23.59 -51.74 44.70
N LYS A 38 23.83 -50.57 44.10
CA LYS A 38 25.09 -50.19 43.46
C LYS A 38 25.83 -49.21 44.35
N LEU A 39 27.08 -49.53 44.66
CA LEU A 39 28.00 -48.64 45.37
C LEU A 39 28.75 -47.79 44.35
N LYS A 40 28.58 -46.47 44.42
CA LYS A 40 29.35 -45.51 43.64
C LYS A 40 30.32 -44.80 44.59
N LEU A 41 31.60 -45.06 44.40
CA LEU A 41 32.67 -44.46 45.20
C LEU A 41 33.17 -43.22 44.47
N ILE A 42 33.05 -42.04 45.08
CA ILE A 42 33.52 -40.78 44.52
C ILE A 42 34.62 -40.24 45.46
N ILE A 43 35.84 -40.08 44.93
CA ILE A 43 37.01 -39.62 45.67
C ILE A 43 37.35 -38.22 45.16
N TYR A 44 37.36 -37.22 46.05
CA TYR A 44 37.80 -35.86 45.72
C TYR A 44 39.21 -35.61 46.23
N PHE A 45 40.01 -34.90 45.43
CA PHE A 45 41.30 -34.34 45.82
C PHE A 45 41.12 -32.83 46.00
N VAL A 46 41.27 -32.33 47.23
CA VAL A 46 41.28 -30.88 47.49
C VAL A 46 42.74 -30.44 47.64
N PHE A 47 43.21 -29.60 46.72
CA PHE A 47 44.49 -28.90 46.86
C PHE A 47 44.29 -27.64 47.71
N LEU A 48 45.00 -27.56 48.83
CA LEU A 48 45.04 -26.39 49.71
C LEU A 48 46.07 -25.37 49.18
N ASP A 49 45.86 -24.86 47.97
CA ASP A 49 46.51 -23.61 47.55
C ASP A 49 45.44 -22.52 47.48
N GLY A 50 45.63 -21.48 48.30
CA GLY A 50 44.60 -20.54 48.71
C GLY A 50 43.95 -19.74 47.60
N LEU A 51 42.62 -19.77 47.56
CA LEU A 51 41.79 -18.66 47.07
C LEU A 51 41.90 -17.50 48.08
N SER A 52 43.06 -16.83 48.11
CA SER A 52 43.32 -15.65 48.92
C SER A 52 42.87 -14.40 48.15
N GLY A 53 41.56 -14.21 48.02
CA GLY A 53 40.93 -13.00 47.50
C GLY A 53 39.48 -12.89 48.02
N PRO A 54 38.90 -11.67 48.07
CA PRO A 54 37.52 -11.49 48.52
C PRO A 54 36.57 -12.27 47.61
N SER A 55 35.71 -13.07 48.22
CA SER A 55 34.69 -13.89 47.55
C SER A 55 33.44 -13.03 47.34
N HIS A 56 33.14 -12.68 46.09
CA HIS A 56 31.96 -11.86 45.78
C HIS A 56 30.74 -12.74 45.52
N MET A 57 29.74 -12.67 46.39
CA MET A 57 28.44 -13.31 46.22
C MET A 57 27.40 -12.25 45.84
N LEU A 58 26.79 -12.42 44.67
CA LEU A 58 25.70 -11.55 44.25
C LEU A 58 24.39 -12.09 44.82
N VAL A 59 23.68 -11.26 45.58
CA VAL A 59 22.34 -11.54 46.07
C VAL A 59 21.31 -10.88 45.17
N VAL A 60 20.47 -11.74 44.63
CA VAL A 60 19.72 -11.50 43.44
C VAL A 60 18.24 -11.63 43.79
N GLY A 61 17.64 -10.49 44.12
CA GLY A 61 16.24 -10.43 44.48
C GLY A 61 15.99 -10.92 45.91
N THR A 62 15.77 -9.95 46.79
CA THR A 62 15.19 -10.15 48.12
C THR A 62 14.19 -9.02 48.36
N CYS A 63 13.13 -9.21 49.16
CA CYS A 63 12.50 -8.03 49.75
C CYS A 63 13.42 -7.45 50.84
N ALA A 64 13.20 -6.20 51.27
CA ALA A 64 14.04 -5.57 52.29
C ALA A 64 14.05 -6.38 53.61
N GLU A 65 12.90 -6.96 53.98
CA GLU A 65 12.77 -7.81 55.17
C GLU A 65 13.58 -9.10 55.05
N ASP A 66 13.59 -9.74 53.87
CA ASP A 66 14.34 -10.97 53.61
C ASP A 66 15.86 -10.71 53.53
N TRP A 67 16.27 -9.53 53.06
CA TRP A 67 17.67 -9.07 53.09
C TRP A 67 18.18 -8.98 54.53
N ASP A 68 17.41 -8.31 55.39
CA ASP A 68 17.76 -8.12 56.79
C ASP A 68 17.79 -9.46 57.54
N MET A 69 16.86 -10.37 57.23
CA MET A 69 16.88 -11.73 57.81
C MET A 69 18.11 -12.51 57.35
N LEU A 70 18.46 -12.48 56.05
CA LEU A 70 19.66 -13.15 55.52
C LEU A 70 20.92 -12.60 56.20
N LEU A 71 21.07 -11.27 56.22
CA LEU A 71 22.19 -10.60 56.88
C LEU A 71 22.25 -10.94 58.37
N SER A 72 21.12 -11.01 59.07
CA SER A 72 21.09 -11.38 60.48
C SER A 72 21.60 -12.81 60.74
N CYS A 73 21.28 -13.77 59.86
CA CYS A 73 21.74 -15.15 59.96
C CYS A 73 23.25 -15.27 59.69
N ILE A 74 23.74 -14.52 58.69
CA ILE A 74 25.17 -14.53 58.34
C ILE A 74 25.99 -13.78 59.39
N ARG A 75 25.48 -12.67 59.96
CA ARG A 75 26.10 -11.91 61.05
C ARG A 75 26.38 -12.75 62.29
N GLN A 76 25.45 -13.64 62.66
CA GLN A 76 25.62 -14.57 63.79
C GLN A 76 26.82 -15.51 63.62
N SER A 77 27.31 -15.65 62.39
CA SER A 77 28.45 -16.50 62.01
C SER A 77 29.70 -15.70 61.61
N SER A 78 29.65 -14.37 61.67
CA SER A 78 30.72 -13.46 61.22
C SER A 78 31.56 -12.92 62.38
N SER A 79 32.85 -12.65 62.11
CA SER A 79 33.77 -12.06 63.09
C SER A 79 33.94 -10.54 62.96
N SER A 80 33.67 -9.98 61.78
CA SER A 80 33.70 -8.54 61.49
C SER A 80 32.81 -8.17 60.30
N GLU A 81 32.24 -6.97 60.31
CA GLU A 81 31.42 -6.40 59.22
C GLU A 81 31.98 -5.04 58.77
N GLN A 82 32.08 -4.86 57.46
CA GLN A 82 32.39 -3.57 56.83
C GLN A 82 31.34 -3.27 55.75
N ARG A 83 30.86 -2.02 55.72
CA ARG A 83 29.97 -1.53 54.65
C ARG A 83 30.81 -1.08 53.47
N GLY A 84 30.43 -1.54 52.28
CA GLY A 84 31.11 -1.18 51.05
C GLY A 84 30.75 0.21 50.53
N PRO A 85 31.35 0.63 49.40
CA PRO A 85 31.17 1.96 48.81
C PRO A 85 29.73 2.27 48.33
N HIS A 86 28.86 1.25 48.23
CA HIS A 86 27.51 1.36 47.66
C HIS A 86 26.35 1.46 48.69
N GLY A 87 26.64 1.65 49.99
CA GLY A 87 25.62 1.90 51.03
C GLY A 87 25.06 0.62 51.68
N ASP A 88 23.75 0.58 52.00
CA ASP A 88 23.10 -0.54 52.72
C ASP A 88 22.99 -1.86 51.91
N TYR A 89 23.38 -1.85 50.64
CA TYR A 89 23.25 -2.98 49.69
C TYR A 89 24.58 -3.68 49.37
N ASP A 90 25.66 -3.30 50.04
CA ASP A 90 27.00 -3.88 49.88
C ASP A 90 27.62 -4.11 51.26
N VAL A 91 27.72 -5.39 51.65
CA VAL A 91 28.16 -5.80 52.98
C VAL A 91 29.27 -6.83 52.85
N THR A 92 30.44 -6.53 53.41
CA THR A 92 31.58 -7.47 53.48
C THR A 92 31.69 -8.06 54.89
N LEU A 93 31.72 -9.39 54.97
CA LEU A 93 31.73 -10.17 56.20
C LEU A 93 32.93 -11.10 56.23
N SER A 94 33.60 -11.22 57.38
CA SER A 94 34.66 -12.20 57.59
C SER A 94 34.11 -13.48 58.24
N LEU A 95 34.13 -14.58 57.47
CA LEU A 95 33.58 -15.89 57.84
C LEU A 95 34.68 -16.95 57.74
N ALA A 96 35.03 -17.58 58.87
CA ALA A 96 35.95 -18.74 58.96
C ALA A 96 37.19 -18.62 58.03
N ASP A 97 37.90 -17.49 58.13
CA ASP A 97 39.12 -17.13 57.36
C ASP A 97 38.93 -16.69 55.89
N ARG A 98 37.69 -16.40 55.46
CA ARG A 98 37.38 -15.81 54.15
C ARG A 98 36.66 -14.46 54.27
N GLU A 99 36.93 -13.55 53.35
CA GLU A 99 36.12 -12.33 53.16
C GLU A 99 35.04 -12.61 52.12
N VAL A 100 33.77 -12.44 52.50
CA VAL A 100 32.62 -12.60 51.62
C VAL A 100 31.90 -11.26 51.48
N THR A 101 31.74 -10.79 50.25
CA THR A 101 30.99 -9.57 49.94
C THR A 101 29.63 -9.95 49.37
N LEU A 102 28.56 -9.52 50.03
CA LEU A 102 27.18 -9.71 49.59
C LEU A 102 26.67 -8.44 48.92
N LEU A 103 26.20 -8.59 47.70
CA LEU A 103 25.75 -7.51 46.85
C LEU A 103 24.23 -7.64 46.60
N SER A 104 23.40 -6.73 47.08
CA SER A 104 21.93 -6.83 46.94
C SER A 104 21.38 -5.96 45.83
N THR A 105 20.47 -6.52 45.03
CA THR A 105 19.71 -5.77 44.03
C THR A 105 18.22 -5.78 44.38
N ALA A 106 17.73 -4.68 44.98
CA ALA A 106 16.32 -4.54 45.36
C ALA A 106 15.37 -4.40 44.15
N SER A 107 15.87 -4.00 42.98
CA SER A 107 15.06 -3.73 41.77
C SER A 107 14.43 -4.98 41.14
N LEU A 108 14.98 -6.19 41.37
CA LEU A 108 14.53 -7.42 40.72
C LEU A 108 13.18 -7.95 41.19
N LEU A 109 12.82 -7.74 42.46
CA LEU A 109 11.54 -8.19 43.04
C LEU A 109 10.53 -7.05 43.15
N ASN A 110 10.85 -5.86 42.66
CA ASN A 110 9.92 -4.73 42.66
C ASN A 110 8.89 -4.89 41.52
N PRO A 111 7.61 -5.17 41.82
CA PRO A 111 6.61 -5.37 40.77
C PRO A 111 6.28 -4.09 40.01
N GLU A 112 6.59 -2.91 40.55
CA GLU A 112 6.26 -1.61 39.97
C GLU A 112 7.25 -1.16 38.89
N LEU A 113 8.46 -1.75 38.86
CA LEU A 113 9.47 -1.41 37.86
C LEU A 113 9.23 -2.18 36.56
N ARG A 114 9.46 -1.50 35.43
CA ARG A 114 9.47 -2.14 34.10
C ARG A 114 10.78 -2.88 33.88
N ASP A 115 10.76 -3.93 33.06
CA ASP A 115 11.96 -4.74 32.79
C ASP A 115 13.13 -3.88 32.27
N GLU A 116 12.86 -2.84 31.47
CA GLU A 116 13.86 -1.88 30.99
C GLU A 116 14.56 -1.09 32.13
N GLU A 117 13.80 -0.71 33.17
CA GLU A 117 14.33 0.01 34.34
C GLU A 117 15.16 -0.94 35.20
N ILE A 118 14.69 -2.18 35.38
CA ILE A 118 15.42 -3.24 36.09
C ILE A 118 16.74 -3.56 35.36
N PHE A 119 16.72 -3.67 34.03
CA PHE A 119 17.93 -3.91 33.23
C PHE A 119 18.93 -2.74 33.34
N SER A 120 18.45 -1.50 33.42
CA SER A 120 19.32 -0.32 33.57
C SER A 120 20.00 -0.28 34.94
N ASP A 121 19.25 -0.55 36.01
CA ASP A 121 19.79 -0.61 37.37
C ASP A 121 20.84 -1.72 37.49
N LEU A 122 20.53 -2.89 36.92
CA LEU A 122 21.41 -4.05 36.94
C LEU A 122 22.65 -3.83 36.05
N ASP A 123 22.53 -3.19 34.88
CA ASP A 123 23.66 -2.76 34.03
C ASP A 123 24.60 -1.79 34.77
N SER A 124 24.08 -0.88 35.59
CA SER A 124 24.90 0.06 36.39
C SER A 124 25.60 -0.64 37.55
N PHE A 125 24.90 -1.54 38.21
CA PHE A 125 25.39 -2.27 39.38
C PHE A 125 26.51 -3.26 38.99
N THR A 126 26.26 -4.06 37.96
CA THR A 126 27.18 -5.11 37.49
C THR A 126 28.50 -4.58 36.97
N ARG A 127 28.51 -3.42 36.30
CA ARG A 127 29.73 -2.74 35.84
C ARG A 127 30.71 -2.38 36.95
N THR A 128 30.21 -2.21 38.17
CA THR A 128 31.04 -1.82 39.32
C THR A 128 31.44 -3.04 40.16
N ALA A 129 30.65 -4.11 40.11
CA ALA A 129 30.83 -5.32 40.91
C ALA A 129 31.65 -6.44 40.24
N LEU A 130 31.78 -6.43 38.91
CA LEU A 130 32.37 -7.54 38.14
C LEU A 130 33.91 -7.51 38.03
N ASP A 131 34.59 -6.51 38.57
CA ASP A 131 36.06 -6.37 38.49
C ASP A 131 36.83 -7.47 39.27
N GLY A 132 36.16 -8.20 40.17
CA GLY A 132 36.73 -9.31 40.96
C GLY A 132 36.18 -10.71 40.64
N GLY A 133 35.25 -10.85 39.69
CA GLY A 133 34.55 -12.10 39.38
C GLY A 133 33.49 -12.49 40.42
N LEU A 134 32.27 -12.80 39.96
CA LEU A 134 31.17 -13.21 40.85
C LEU A 134 31.17 -14.72 41.05
N GLN A 135 31.21 -15.17 42.30
CA GLN A 135 31.30 -16.59 42.63
C GLN A 135 29.94 -17.31 42.62
N ALA A 136 28.88 -16.60 42.97
CA ALA A 136 27.54 -17.18 43.08
C ALA A 136 26.46 -16.11 42.92
N PHE A 137 25.30 -16.55 42.41
CA PHE A 137 24.05 -15.79 42.39
C PHE A 137 23.11 -16.40 43.44
N LEU A 138 22.63 -15.61 44.41
CA LEU A 138 21.74 -16.08 45.47
C LEU A 138 20.32 -15.54 45.24
N LEU A 139 19.36 -16.40 44.90
CA LEU A 139 17.95 -16.03 44.85
C LEU A 139 17.29 -16.34 46.18
N VAL A 140 16.92 -15.30 46.94
CA VAL A 140 16.31 -15.46 48.26
C VAL A 140 14.79 -15.48 48.13
N ILE A 141 14.17 -16.58 48.54
CA ILE A 141 12.73 -16.80 48.50
C ILE A 141 12.18 -17.17 49.87
N ARG A 142 10.89 -16.93 50.09
CA ARG A 142 10.18 -17.48 51.24
C ARG A 142 9.63 -18.85 50.87
N ALA A 143 9.86 -19.85 51.73
CA ALA A 143 9.50 -21.26 51.48
C ALA A 143 8.03 -21.50 51.10
N GLU A 144 7.14 -20.57 51.48
CA GLU A 144 5.69 -20.73 51.39
C GLU A 144 5.07 -20.11 50.13
N ALA A 145 5.84 -19.44 49.25
CA ALA A 145 5.28 -18.76 48.08
C ALA A 145 6.30 -18.54 46.93
N PHE A 146 6.44 -19.51 46.02
CA PHE A 146 7.08 -19.27 44.72
C PHE A 146 6.04 -18.82 43.69
N GLY A 147 5.79 -17.52 43.63
CA GLY A 147 4.72 -16.93 42.83
C GLY A 147 5.17 -16.33 41.50
N GLN A 148 4.31 -15.48 40.93
CA GLN A 148 4.58 -14.79 39.66
C GLN A 148 5.76 -13.81 39.74
N LYS A 149 6.04 -13.26 40.94
CA LYS A 149 7.13 -12.29 41.14
C LYS A 149 8.50 -12.97 41.06
N GLU A 150 8.63 -14.11 41.71
CA GLU A 150 9.84 -14.93 41.73
C GLU A 150 10.12 -15.51 40.33
N ARG A 151 9.08 -15.99 39.63
CA ARG A 151 9.20 -16.42 38.22
C ARG A 151 9.67 -15.30 37.30
N ARG A 152 9.08 -14.11 37.42
CA ARG A 152 9.52 -12.91 36.66
C ARG A 152 10.97 -12.55 36.97
N ALA A 153 11.39 -12.63 38.24
CA ALA A 153 12.78 -12.35 38.61
C ALA A 153 13.75 -13.35 37.98
N VAL A 154 13.42 -14.64 37.98
CA VAL A 154 14.20 -15.69 37.31
C VAL A 154 14.32 -15.42 35.81
N ASP A 155 13.22 -15.05 35.13
CA ASP A 155 13.23 -14.73 33.71
C ASP A 155 14.08 -13.49 33.38
N VAL A 156 13.98 -12.44 34.21
CA VAL A 156 14.78 -11.22 34.08
C VAL A 156 16.27 -11.53 34.29
N LEU A 157 16.60 -12.42 35.22
CA LEU A 157 17.99 -12.84 35.45
C LEU A 157 18.57 -13.60 34.28
N ARG A 158 17.78 -14.52 33.74
CA ARG A 158 18.18 -15.28 32.55
C ARG A 158 18.40 -14.36 31.35
N THR A 159 17.54 -13.37 31.21
CA THR A 159 17.64 -12.37 30.14
C THR A 159 18.83 -11.42 30.34
N THR A 160 19.22 -11.13 31.58
CA THR A 160 20.28 -10.16 31.89
C THR A 160 21.67 -10.80 31.90
N PHE A 161 21.82 -11.92 32.59
CA PHE A 161 23.10 -12.59 32.82
C PHE A 161 23.29 -13.85 31.96
N GLY A 162 22.29 -14.21 31.15
CA GLY A 162 22.34 -15.39 30.29
C GLY A 162 22.28 -16.71 31.07
N ASP A 163 22.36 -17.82 30.33
CA ASP A 163 22.26 -19.17 30.89
C ASP A 163 23.48 -19.53 31.77
N HIS A 164 24.61 -18.84 31.60
CA HIS A 164 25.81 -19.11 32.39
C HIS A 164 25.65 -18.74 33.86
N ALA A 165 24.89 -17.68 34.18
CA ALA A 165 24.61 -17.32 35.58
C ALA A 165 23.75 -18.38 36.29
N PHE A 166 22.93 -19.15 35.56
CA PHE A 166 22.13 -20.24 36.14
C PHE A 166 22.98 -21.41 36.63
N SER A 167 24.15 -21.62 36.03
CA SER A 167 25.10 -22.63 36.53
C SER A 167 25.68 -22.27 37.92
N LEU A 168 25.65 -20.98 38.27
CA LEU A 168 26.12 -20.44 39.55
C LEU A 168 24.97 -19.93 40.42
N LEU A 169 23.72 -20.23 40.07
CA LEU A 169 22.54 -19.81 40.82
C LEU A 169 22.25 -20.80 41.95
N LEU A 170 22.13 -20.28 43.16
CA LEU A 170 21.68 -20.98 44.35
C LEU A 170 20.36 -20.38 44.84
N VAL A 171 19.41 -21.25 45.17
CA VAL A 171 18.13 -20.85 45.72
C VAL A 171 18.19 -20.94 47.24
N VAL A 172 17.99 -19.80 47.91
CA VAL A 172 18.04 -19.68 49.38
C VAL A 172 16.63 -19.49 49.91
N SER A 173 16.17 -20.38 50.78
CA SER A 173 14.87 -20.27 51.42
C SER A 173 14.98 -19.81 52.87
N MET A 174 14.31 -18.72 53.23
CA MET A 174 14.27 -18.22 54.60
C MET A 174 13.12 -18.86 55.39
N ALA A 175 13.42 -19.44 56.55
CA ALA A 175 12.43 -20.04 57.44
C ALA A 175 11.78 -18.98 58.35
N THR A 176 10.45 -18.95 58.42
CA THR A 176 9.71 -18.16 59.41
C THR A 176 9.44 -19.00 60.65
N THR A 177 9.38 -18.36 61.83
CA THR A 177 9.23 -19.00 63.15
C THR A 177 7.90 -19.78 63.34
N ALA A 178 7.02 -19.82 62.33
CA ALA A 178 5.72 -20.48 62.39
C ALA A 178 5.68 -21.89 61.77
N SER A 179 6.69 -22.32 61.00
CA SER A 179 6.61 -23.58 60.26
C SER A 179 7.75 -24.55 60.60
N SER A 180 7.60 -25.23 61.76
CA SER A 180 8.32 -26.46 62.11
C SER A 180 7.64 -27.73 61.55
N ALA A 181 6.62 -27.56 60.71
CA ALA A 181 5.96 -28.68 60.04
C ALA A 181 6.70 -29.00 58.74
N LEU A 182 7.25 -30.21 58.69
CA LEU A 182 7.70 -30.97 57.52
C LEU A 182 7.27 -30.37 56.16
N VAL A 183 8.26 -29.94 55.39
CA VAL A 183 8.17 -29.70 53.95
C VAL A 183 7.64 -30.99 53.31
N GLN A 184 6.37 -31.01 52.93
CA GLN A 184 5.84 -32.11 52.11
C GLN A 184 5.29 -31.68 50.75
N GLU A 185 5.15 -30.39 50.46
CA GLU A 185 4.79 -29.93 49.11
C GLU A 185 5.57 -28.64 48.81
N LEU A 186 6.78 -28.78 48.25
CA LEU A 186 7.37 -27.70 47.45
C LEU A 186 6.43 -27.50 46.26
N ASP A 187 6.09 -26.25 45.93
CA ASP A 187 5.31 -25.93 44.72
C ASP A 187 6.00 -26.53 43.48
N GLU A 188 5.22 -27.07 42.52
CA GLU A 188 5.75 -27.66 41.28
C GLU A 188 6.69 -26.68 40.57
N GLY A 189 6.38 -25.38 40.59
CA GLY A 189 7.24 -24.35 40.00
C GLY A 189 8.58 -24.13 40.73
N LEU A 190 8.63 -24.38 42.05
CA LEU A 190 9.88 -24.30 42.80
C LEU A 190 10.74 -25.54 42.59
N LEU A 191 10.11 -26.72 42.48
CA LEU A 191 10.79 -27.96 42.08
C LEU A 191 11.42 -27.82 40.69
N GLU A 192 10.71 -27.26 39.72
CA GLU A 192 11.25 -26.98 38.38
C GLU A 192 12.48 -26.05 38.42
N LEU A 193 12.44 -25.00 39.24
CA LEU A 193 13.58 -24.09 39.40
C LEU A 193 14.77 -24.77 40.08
N VAL A 194 14.52 -25.56 41.13
CA VAL A 194 15.56 -26.30 41.84
C VAL A 194 16.19 -27.34 40.91
N ASP A 195 15.41 -28.03 40.09
CA ASP A 195 15.90 -28.94 39.06
C ASP A 195 16.73 -28.21 38.00
N LEU A 196 16.29 -27.01 37.56
CA LEU A 196 17.05 -26.15 36.63
C LEU A 196 18.38 -25.68 37.22
N CYS A 197 18.47 -25.58 38.54
CA CYS A 197 19.66 -25.25 39.30
C CYS A 197 20.41 -26.49 39.82
N ASP A 198 20.21 -27.68 39.22
CA ASP A 198 20.86 -28.95 39.61
C ASP A 198 20.75 -29.32 41.10
N GLY A 199 19.64 -28.96 41.75
CA GLY A 199 19.41 -29.24 43.17
C GLY A 199 20.09 -28.26 44.14
N ARG A 200 20.64 -27.13 43.66
CA ARG A 200 21.27 -26.08 44.47
C ARG A 200 20.22 -25.29 45.27
N PHE A 201 19.76 -25.87 46.38
CA PHE A 201 18.77 -25.29 47.29
C PHE A 201 19.22 -25.41 48.74
N CYS A 202 19.22 -24.29 49.49
CA CYS A 202 19.54 -24.27 50.92
C CYS A 202 18.46 -23.55 51.73
N ARG A 203 18.24 -23.98 52.97
CA ARG A 203 17.31 -23.35 53.92
C ARG A 203 18.08 -22.70 55.06
N LEU A 204 17.83 -21.42 55.31
CA LEU A 204 18.45 -20.65 56.40
C LEU A 204 17.41 -20.25 57.46
N GLY A 205 17.85 -20.16 58.71
CA GLY A 205 17.00 -19.74 59.83
C GLY A 205 16.23 -20.88 60.52
N ASP A 206 16.60 -22.13 60.26
CA ASP A 206 16.06 -23.27 61.01
C ASP A 206 16.66 -23.30 62.43
N GLY A 207 15.83 -23.10 63.46
CA GLY A 207 16.26 -23.10 64.86
C GLY A 207 16.81 -24.43 65.37
N ALA A 208 16.71 -25.51 64.58
CA ALA A 208 17.26 -26.82 64.92
C ALA A 208 18.77 -26.98 64.64
N VAL A 209 19.37 -26.12 63.80
CA VAL A 209 20.78 -26.20 63.38
C VAL A 209 21.48 -24.89 63.70
N LYS A 210 22.76 -24.93 64.08
CA LYS A 210 23.53 -23.71 64.37
C LYS A 210 23.67 -22.87 63.10
N ALA A 211 23.52 -21.55 63.23
CA ALA A 211 23.67 -20.61 62.12
C ALA A 211 25.03 -20.77 61.39
N SER A 212 26.11 -21.07 62.13
CA SER A 212 27.44 -21.33 61.57
C SER A 212 27.47 -22.50 60.60
N ASP A 213 26.73 -23.57 60.91
CA ASP A 213 26.73 -24.80 60.13
C ASP A 213 25.85 -24.62 58.87
N GLN A 214 24.78 -23.82 58.98
CA GLN A 214 23.92 -23.45 57.85
C GLN A 214 24.64 -22.54 56.84
N VAL A 215 25.37 -21.54 57.34
CA VAL A 215 26.14 -20.62 56.49
C VAL A 215 27.35 -21.33 55.87
N GLY A 216 27.99 -22.25 56.61
CA GLY A 216 29.02 -23.14 56.05
C GLY A 216 28.50 -23.97 54.88
N ALA A 217 27.33 -24.60 55.03
CA ALA A 217 26.71 -25.37 53.95
C ALA A 217 26.36 -24.54 52.70
N LEU A 218 25.98 -23.26 52.87
CA LEU A 218 25.76 -22.33 51.76
C LEU A 218 27.06 -22.02 51.00
N LEU A 219 28.16 -21.79 51.73
CA LEU A 219 29.47 -21.52 51.14
C LEU A 219 30.02 -22.76 50.42
N ASP A 220 29.87 -23.94 51.02
CA ASP A 220 30.25 -25.21 50.40
C ASP A 220 29.47 -25.47 49.10
N MET A 221 28.19 -25.09 49.07
CA MET A 221 27.35 -25.20 47.86
C MET A 221 27.78 -24.22 46.77
N ALA A 222 28.22 -23.01 47.13
CA ALA A 222 28.75 -22.03 46.19
C ALA A 222 30.10 -22.48 45.62
N ASP A 223 31.01 -22.96 46.47
CA ASP A 223 32.29 -23.56 46.06
C ASP A 223 32.05 -24.79 45.15
N PHE A 224 31.04 -25.61 45.47
CA PHE A 224 30.65 -26.73 44.63
C PHE A 224 30.13 -26.27 43.26
N ALA A 225 29.24 -25.26 43.21
CA ALA A 225 28.71 -24.71 41.97
C ALA A 225 29.84 -24.18 41.05
N LEU A 226 30.81 -23.48 41.64
CA LEU A 226 32.00 -23.02 40.93
C LEU A 226 32.84 -24.18 40.38
N SER A 227 33.06 -25.22 41.17
CA SER A 227 33.85 -26.40 40.76
C SER A 227 33.21 -27.21 39.62
N GLN A 228 31.89 -27.14 39.48
CA GLN A 228 31.15 -27.77 38.39
C GLN A 228 31.09 -26.89 37.13
N SER A 229 31.25 -25.57 37.29
CA SER A 229 31.29 -24.64 36.17
C SER A 229 32.58 -24.80 35.37
N SER A 230 32.52 -24.55 34.05
CA SER A 230 33.71 -24.54 33.20
C SER A 230 34.69 -23.39 33.52
N HIS A 231 34.32 -22.49 34.43
CA HIS A 231 35.00 -21.24 34.74
C HIS A 231 35.32 -21.16 36.24
N TRP A 232 36.50 -21.64 36.61
CA TRP A 232 37.01 -21.63 37.99
C TRP A 232 37.14 -20.23 38.62
N GLU A 233 37.05 -19.17 37.81
CA GLU A 233 37.13 -17.75 38.22
C GLU A 233 35.73 -17.12 38.44
N GLY A 234 34.65 -17.90 38.29
CA GLY A 234 33.27 -17.43 38.44
C GLY A 234 32.72 -16.70 37.22
N TYR A 235 31.66 -15.94 37.42
CA TYR A 235 30.98 -15.17 36.38
C TYR A 235 31.73 -13.85 36.11
N THR A 236 32.21 -13.68 34.89
CA THR A 236 33.11 -12.58 34.50
C THR A 236 32.40 -11.44 33.75
N SER A 237 33.11 -10.31 33.63
CA SER A 237 32.67 -9.17 32.82
C SER A 237 32.47 -9.52 31.33
N ASP A 238 33.30 -10.41 30.79
CA ASP A 238 33.17 -10.87 29.39
C ASP A 238 31.89 -11.68 29.18
N MET A 239 31.55 -12.58 30.11
CA MET A 239 30.30 -13.34 30.08
C MET A 239 29.07 -12.42 30.15
N TYR A 240 29.14 -11.36 30.95
CA TYR A 240 28.14 -10.30 30.97
C TYR A 240 28.04 -9.55 29.64
N GLY A 241 29.18 -9.20 29.03
CA GLY A 241 29.25 -8.58 27.72
C GLY A 241 28.57 -9.42 26.64
N GLU A 242 28.83 -10.73 26.62
CA GLU A 242 28.21 -11.68 25.70
C GLU A 242 26.69 -11.80 25.93
N ALA A 243 26.24 -11.93 27.18
CA ALA A 243 24.83 -11.99 27.52
C ALA A 243 24.08 -10.71 27.09
N ARG A 244 24.70 -9.55 27.34
CA ARG A 244 24.17 -8.24 26.93
C ARG A 244 24.09 -8.10 25.42
N GLN A 245 25.13 -8.54 24.69
CA GLN A 245 25.12 -8.53 23.23
C GLN A 245 24.03 -9.44 22.66
N LYS A 246 23.90 -10.66 23.18
CA LYS A 246 22.86 -11.62 22.81
C LYS A 246 21.46 -11.01 23.02
N ARG A 247 21.21 -10.39 24.18
CA ARG A 247 19.95 -9.68 24.47
C ARG A 247 19.62 -8.61 23.42
N THR A 248 20.60 -7.79 23.03
CA THR A 248 20.38 -6.75 22.00
C THR A 248 20.13 -7.34 20.60
N GLN A 249 20.79 -8.45 20.27
CA GLN A 249 20.57 -9.17 19.01
C GLN A 249 19.19 -9.81 18.97
N ASP A 250 18.77 -10.48 20.04
CA ASP A 250 17.45 -11.11 20.14
C ASP A 250 16.32 -10.07 20.04
N ALA A 251 16.50 -8.89 20.67
CA ALA A 251 15.57 -7.77 20.52
C ALA A 251 15.49 -7.26 19.07
N ALA A 252 16.63 -7.10 18.40
CA ALA A 252 16.68 -6.70 16.99
C ALA A 252 16.05 -7.75 16.05
N VAL A 253 16.32 -9.03 16.28
CA VAL A 253 15.72 -10.15 15.52
C VAL A 253 14.20 -10.18 15.72
N THR A 254 13.72 -9.98 16.94
CA THR A 254 12.29 -9.93 17.24
C THR A 254 11.61 -8.79 16.49
N MET A 255 12.20 -7.59 16.54
CA MET A 255 11.69 -6.43 15.78
C MET A 255 11.68 -6.69 14.27
N LEU A 256 12.73 -7.31 13.71
CA LEU A 256 12.79 -7.65 12.29
C LEU A 256 11.73 -8.68 11.89
N ARG A 257 11.46 -9.68 12.74
CA ARG A 257 10.39 -10.66 12.50
C ARG A 257 9.02 -9.99 12.49
N GLU A 258 8.74 -9.11 13.44
CA GLU A 258 7.49 -8.34 13.47
C GLU A 258 7.34 -7.49 12.20
N LYS A 259 8.40 -6.77 11.81
CA LYS A 259 8.39 -5.96 10.59
C LYS A 259 8.22 -6.79 9.32
N LEU A 260 8.79 -7.98 9.27
CA LEU A 260 8.57 -8.92 8.16
C LEU A 260 7.11 -9.36 8.08
N THR A 261 6.51 -9.75 9.22
CA THR A 261 5.09 -10.14 9.24
C THR A 261 4.16 -8.99 8.86
N GLU A 262 4.47 -7.75 9.28
CA GLU A 262 3.74 -6.55 8.91
C GLU A 262 3.84 -6.27 7.40
N ALA A 263 5.03 -6.45 6.83
CA ALA A 263 5.27 -6.28 5.39
C ALA A 263 4.54 -7.35 4.56
N GLU A 264 4.61 -8.62 4.97
CA GLU A 264 3.90 -9.72 4.31
C GLU A 264 2.37 -9.53 4.37
N ALA A 265 1.83 -9.03 5.48
CA ALA A 265 0.41 -8.72 5.60
C ALA A 265 -0.01 -7.59 4.63
N LYS A 266 0.80 -6.53 4.54
CA LYS A 266 0.57 -5.42 3.60
C LYS A 266 0.65 -5.86 2.14
N GLU A 267 1.59 -6.74 1.82
CA GLU A 267 1.72 -7.31 0.46
C GLU A 267 0.50 -8.15 0.09
N ARG A 268 0.02 -9.01 1.00
CA ARG A 268 -1.20 -9.80 0.79
C ARG A 268 -2.43 -8.91 0.58
N GLU A 269 -2.57 -7.85 1.37
CA GLU A 269 -3.68 -6.89 1.22
C GLU A 269 -3.61 -6.17 -0.13
N ALA A 270 -2.41 -5.75 -0.56
CA ALA A 270 -2.22 -5.11 -1.86
C ALA A 270 -2.51 -6.08 -3.03
N ALA A 271 -2.07 -7.33 -2.93
CA ALA A 271 -2.34 -8.37 -3.92
C ALA A 271 -3.85 -8.68 -4.02
N GLU A 272 -4.56 -8.73 -2.90
CA GLU A 272 -6.00 -8.93 -2.90
C GLU A 272 -6.75 -7.76 -3.53
N LYS A 273 -6.37 -6.51 -3.22
CA LYS A 273 -6.93 -5.31 -3.88
C LYS A 273 -6.67 -5.33 -5.39
N MET A 274 -5.47 -5.73 -5.81
CA MET A 274 -5.13 -5.86 -7.24
C MET A 274 -6.02 -6.92 -7.91
N ARG A 275 -6.18 -8.09 -7.29
CA ARG A 275 -7.06 -9.15 -7.80
C ARG A 275 -8.51 -8.70 -7.91
N GLN A 276 -9.04 -8.01 -6.90
CA GLN A 276 -10.40 -7.46 -6.93
C GLN A 276 -10.57 -6.42 -8.04
N HIS A 277 -9.56 -5.57 -8.26
CA HIS A 277 -9.57 -4.60 -9.35
C HIS A 277 -9.53 -5.28 -10.72
N GLU A 278 -8.70 -6.31 -10.91
CA GLU A 278 -8.66 -7.11 -12.14
C GLU A 278 -9.96 -7.86 -12.41
N GLU A 279 -10.56 -8.50 -11.39
CA GLU A 279 -11.86 -9.15 -11.50
C GLU A 279 -12.97 -8.15 -11.87
N THR A 280 -12.93 -6.93 -11.32
CA THR A 280 -13.89 -5.87 -11.66
C THR A 280 -13.72 -5.45 -13.13
N ARG A 281 -12.48 -5.22 -13.58
CA ARG A 281 -12.19 -4.90 -14.99
C ARG A 281 -12.59 -6.02 -15.95
N ALA A 282 -12.42 -7.28 -15.54
CA ALA A 282 -12.84 -8.43 -16.32
C ALA A 282 -14.37 -8.49 -16.45
N LYS A 283 -15.11 -8.26 -15.35
CA LYS A 283 -16.58 -8.17 -15.37
C LYS A 283 -17.09 -7.02 -16.24
N GLU A 284 -16.48 -5.85 -16.14
CA GLU A 284 -16.81 -4.70 -17.00
C GLU A 284 -16.54 -5.01 -18.48
N MET A 285 -15.43 -5.67 -18.79
CA MET A 285 -15.10 -6.09 -20.16
C MET A 285 -16.09 -7.14 -20.68
N GLU A 286 -16.49 -8.10 -19.84
CA GLU A 286 -17.47 -9.11 -20.20
C GLU A 286 -18.86 -8.50 -20.40
N GLU A 287 -19.26 -7.55 -19.55
CA GLU A 287 -20.52 -6.81 -19.72
C GLU A 287 -20.51 -5.97 -21.00
N MET A 288 -19.40 -5.30 -21.29
CA MET A 288 -19.23 -4.56 -22.55
C MET A 288 -19.32 -5.49 -23.76
N ARG A 289 -18.69 -6.68 -23.70
CA ARG A 289 -18.81 -7.70 -24.76
C ARG A 289 -20.25 -8.18 -24.93
N ARG A 290 -20.98 -8.40 -23.84
CA ARG A 290 -22.41 -8.76 -23.88
C ARG A 290 -23.24 -7.66 -24.54
N ARG A 291 -23.05 -6.40 -24.16
CA ARG A 291 -23.74 -5.25 -24.76
C ARG A 291 -23.46 -5.14 -26.26
N HIS A 292 -22.20 -5.32 -26.67
CA HIS A 292 -21.85 -5.34 -28.10
C HIS A 292 -22.46 -6.54 -28.84
N ALA A 293 -22.55 -7.72 -28.22
CA ALA A 293 -23.20 -8.88 -28.83
C ALA A 293 -24.70 -8.63 -29.04
N GLU A 294 -25.39 -8.09 -28.03
CA GLU A 294 -26.81 -7.72 -28.11
C GLU A 294 -27.07 -6.63 -29.17
N GLU A 295 -26.18 -5.63 -29.26
CA GLU A 295 -26.25 -4.60 -30.29
C GLU A 295 -26.07 -5.19 -31.69
N ARG A 296 -25.13 -6.13 -31.88
CA ARG A 296 -24.91 -6.82 -33.16
C ARG A 296 -26.11 -7.67 -33.57
N GLU A 297 -26.75 -8.38 -32.62
CA GLU A 297 -27.99 -9.11 -32.89
C GLU A 297 -29.14 -8.17 -33.28
N LYS A 298 -29.27 -7.03 -32.60
CA LYS A 298 -30.27 -6.01 -32.94
C LYS A 298 -30.03 -5.40 -34.32
N GLU A 299 -28.78 -5.06 -34.64
CA GLU A 299 -28.41 -4.58 -35.98
C GLU A 299 -28.71 -5.60 -37.08
N GLU A 300 -28.49 -6.90 -36.80
CA GLU A 300 -28.82 -7.97 -37.75
C GLU A 300 -30.33 -8.14 -37.91
N ALA A 301 -31.11 -8.03 -36.82
CA ALA A 301 -32.57 -8.02 -36.87
C ALA A 301 -33.12 -6.82 -37.66
N ASP A 302 -32.65 -5.60 -37.36
CA ASP A 302 -33.03 -4.37 -38.06
C ASP A 302 -32.64 -4.42 -39.55
N ARG A 303 -31.48 -4.99 -39.87
CA ARG A 303 -31.04 -5.20 -41.26
C ARG A 303 -31.95 -6.17 -42.01
N LYS A 304 -32.37 -7.25 -41.35
CA LYS A 304 -33.29 -8.23 -41.93
C LYS A 304 -34.66 -7.60 -42.16
N GLU A 305 -35.17 -6.88 -41.17
CA GLU A 305 -36.45 -6.17 -41.29
C GLU A 305 -36.42 -5.10 -42.38
N TRP A 306 -35.31 -4.35 -42.49
CA TRP A 306 -35.11 -3.38 -43.57
C TRP A 306 -35.02 -4.05 -44.93
N ALA A 307 -34.39 -5.23 -45.03
CA ALA A 307 -34.34 -6.01 -46.27
C ALA A 307 -35.75 -6.46 -46.70
N ASP A 308 -36.56 -6.97 -45.77
CA ASP A 308 -37.94 -7.38 -46.01
C ASP A 308 -38.81 -6.17 -46.44
N ARG A 309 -38.70 -5.04 -45.72
CA ARG A 309 -39.38 -3.79 -46.08
C ARG A 309 -38.94 -3.25 -47.44
N LYS A 310 -37.65 -3.36 -47.77
CA LYS A 310 -37.11 -2.94 -49.07
C LYS A 310 -37.64 -3.82 -50.20
N GLU A 311 -37.73 -5.13 -50.00
CA GLU A 311 -38.30 -6.05 -50.97
C GLU A 311 -39.79 -5.78 -51.20
N SER A 312 -40.57 -5.62 -50.12
CA SER A 312 -41.98 -5.23 -50.18
C SER A 312 -42.19 -3.87 -50.88
N CYS A 313 -41.35 -2.88 -50.58
CA CYS A 313 -41.38 -1.58 -51.26
C CYS A 313 -41.00 -1.71 -52.75
N ALA A 314 -40.03 -2.55 -53.09
CA ALA A 314 -39.67 -2.83 -54.48
C ALA A 314 -40.80 -3.54 -55.24
N GLU A 315 -41.55 -4.43 -54.60
CA GLU A 315 -42.78 -5.03 -55.16
C GLU A 315 -43.87 -4.01 -55.39
N ALA A 316 -44.14 -3.15 -54.40
CA ALA A 316 -45.10 -2.06 -54.51
C ALA A 316 -44.72 -1.09 -55.64
N VAL A 317 -43.44 -0.74 -55.76
CA VAL A 317 -42.91 0.10 -56.85
C VAL A 317 -43.03 -0.61 -58.20
N ARG A 318 -42.81 -1.93 -58.30
CA ARG A 318 -43.06 -2.68 -59.56
C ARG A 318 -44.54 -2.65 -59.94
N GLY A 319 -45.45 -2.82 -58.97
CA GLY A 319 -46.89 -2.70 -59.18
C GLY A 319 -47.31 -1.29 -59.61
N TYR A 320 -46.78 -0.27 -58.93
CA TYR A 320 -47.07 1.13 -59.22
C TYR A 320 -46.43 1.60 -60.54
N LYS A 321 -45.25 1.08 -60.90
CA LYS A 321 -44.60 1.31 -62.19
C LYS A 321 -45.39 0.67 -63.34
N SER A 322 -45.96 -0.51 -63.14
CA SER A 322 -46.86 -1.13 -64.12
C SER A 322 -48.16 -0.32 -64.30
N LEU A 323 -48.66 0.31 -63.22
CA LEU A 323 -49.80 1.25 -63.27
C LEU A 323 -49.43 2.60 -63.89
N LEU A 324 -48.20 3.08 -63.67
CA LEU A 324 -47.65 4.31 -64.27
C LEU A 324 -47.36 4.12 -65.76
N GLU A 325 -46.86 2.97 -66.21
CA GLU A 325 -46.67 2.67 -67.64
C GLU A 325 -48.00 2.66 -68.41
N LEU A 326 -49.12 2.39 -67.72
CA LEU A 326 -50.49 2.55 -68.24
C LEU A 326 -50.98 4.02 -68.22
N SER A 327 -50.42 4.86 -67.36
CA SER A 327 -50.74 6.30 -67.18
C SER A 327 -49.85 7.23 -68.04
N GLU A 328 -48.60 6.85 -68.29
CA GLU A 328 -47.57 7.58 -69.03
C GLU A 328 -47.80 7.58 -70.55
N ARG A 329 -48.85 6.91 -71.04
CA ARG A 329 -49.40 7.15 -72.40
C ARG A 329 -50.15 8.47 -72.54
N SER A 330 -50.35 9.25 -71.47
CA SER A 330 -51.18 10.47 -71.51
C SER A 330 -50.55 11.78 -71.04
N ALA A 331 -49.32 11.82 -70.51
CA ALA A 331 -48.75 13.11 -70.09
C ALA A 331 -47.22 13.09 -70.06
N ALA A 332 -46.58 13.61 -71.11
CA ALA A 332 -45.17 13.97 -71.09
C ALA A 332 -45.04 15.47 -71.29
N SER A 333 -44.71 16.21 -70.23
CA SER A 333 -44.06 17.53 -70.33
C SER A 333 -43.47 17.98 -69.00
N VAL A 334 -42.20 18.44 -69.06
CA VAL A 334 -41.46 19.30 -68.10
C VAL A 334 -41.03 18.61 -66.79
N GLY A 335 -39.79 18.68 -66.28
CA GLY A 335 -38.56 19.36 -66.69
C GLY A 335 -37.59 19.47 -65.50
N SER A 336 -36.33 19.76 -65.83
CA SER A 336 -35.34 20.55 -65.06
C SER A 336 -34.78 20.03 -63.73
N ALA A 337 -33.45 19.97 -63.72
CA ALA A 337 -32.61 19.85 -62.54
C ALA A 337 -32.87 21.00 -61.56
N GLU A 338 -33.29 20.68 -60.33
CA GLU A 338 -33.29 21.63 -59.22
C GLU A 338 -31.89 21.71 -58.60
N LYS A 339 -31.38 22.94 -58.48
CA LYS A 339 -30.11 23.26 -57.84
C LYS A 339 -30.22 22.98 -56.34
N GLY A 340 -29.32 22.14 -55.82
CA GLY A 340 -29.39 21.62 -54.45
C GLY A 340 -29.04 22.62 -53.35
N GLN A 341 -29.29 22.20 -52.10
CA GLN A 341 -28.79 22.84 -50.89
C GLN A 341 -27.65 21.99 -50.32
N THR A 342 -26.56 22.60 -49.86
CA THR A 342 -25.51 21.94 -49.08
C THR A 342 -25.44 22.58 -47.70
N THR A 343 -25.52 21.74 -46.67
CA THR A 343 -25.44 22.16 -45.27
C THR A 343 -24.15 21.63 -44.65
N ILE A 344 -23.41 22.51 -43.97
CA ILE A 344 -22.15 22.21 -43.30
C ILE A 344 -22.32 22.56 -41.81
N VAL A 345 -21.84 21.69 -40.92
CA VAL A 345 -21.76 21.97 -39.48
C VAL A 345 -20.29 22.04 -39.09
N LEU A 346 -19.88 23.12 -38.40
CA LEU A 346 -18.52 23.29 -37.89
C LEU A 346 -18.45 22.76 -36.45
N LEU A 347 -17.43 21.99 -36.13
CA LEU A 347 -17.15 21.38 -34.82
C LEU A 347 -15.70 21.66 -34.44
N GLY A 348 -15.36 21.73 -33.15
CA GLY A 348 -14.00 22.07 -32.72
C GLY A 348 -13.94 22.63 -31.32
N LEU A 349 -12.78 22.51 -30.66
CA LEU A 349 -12.56 23.07 -29.31
C LEU A 349 -12.61 24.59 -29.27
N SER A 350 -12.65 25.15 -28.06
CA SER A 350 -12.46 26.58 -27.81
C SER A 350 -11.18 27.11 -28.48
N GLY A 351 -11.27 28.28 -29.10
CA GLY A 351 -10.13 28.92 -29.76
C GLY A 351 -9.60 28.24 -31.03
N SER A 352 -10.24 27.18 -31.54
CA SER A 352 -9.85 26.53 -32.82
C SER A 352 -10.12 27.40 -34.07
N GLY A 353 -10.90 28.47 -33.91
CA GLY A 353 -11.23 29.41 -34.98
C GLY A 353 -12.45 29.02 -35.83
N LYS A 354 -13.42 28.28 -35.27
CA LYS A 354 -14.68 27.87 -35.93
C LYS A 354 -15.42 29.05 -36.57
N THR A 355 -15.74 30.05 -35.77
CA THR A 355 -16.51 31.24 -36.21
C THR A 355 -15.77 32.03 -37.28
N LEU A 356 -14.45 32.19 -37.12
CA LEU A 356 -13.61 32.85 -38.11
C LEU A 356 -13.55 32.06 -39.43
N ALA A 357 -13.46 30.73 -39.35
CA ALA A 357 -13.54 29.86 -40.51
C ALA A 357 -14.92 29.96 -41.19
N ALA A 358 -16.02 30.00 -40.42
CA ALA A 358 -17.37 30.20 -40.93
C ALA A 358 -17.47 31.50 -41.73
N ASP A 359 -16.99 32.61 -41.17
CA ASP A 359 -17.00 33.92 -41.81
C ASP A 359 -16.17 33.93 -43.10
N ILE A 360 -14.98 33.35 -43.10
CA ILE A 360 -14.13 33.28 -44.29
C ILE A 360 -14.78 32.40 -45.36
N ILE A 361 -15.33 31.23 -45.00
CA ILE A 361 -16.02 30.34 -45.94
C ILE A 361 -17.18 31.07 -46.60
N LEU A 362 -18.04 31.72 -45.81
CA LEU A 362 -19.21 32.43 -46.33
C LEU A 362 -18.81 33.66 -47.16
N THR A 363 -17.90 34.49 -46.67
CA THR A 363 -17.43 35.69 -47.39
C THR A 363 -16.81 35.34 -48.74
N ARG A 364 -15.94 34.33 -48.77
CA ARG A 364 -15.23 33.94 -50.00
C ARG A 364 -16.10 33.14 -50.96
N ALA A 365 -17.06 32.37 -50.46
CA ALA A 365 -18.07 31.76 -51.29
C ALA A 365 -19.03 32.80 -51.90
N ALA A 366 -19.38 33.86 -51.15
CA ALA A 366 -20.24 34.95 -51.61
C ALA A 366 -19.53 35.90 -52.59
N SER A 367 -18.22 36.09 -52.49
CA SER A 367 -17.41 37.04 -53.29
C SER A 367 -17.44 36.90 -54.82
N ARG A 368 -18.18 35.92 -55.37
CA ARG A 368 -18.65 35.96 -56.77
C ARG A 368 -19.72 37.04 -57.01
N PHE A 369 -20.25 37.65 -55.96
CA PHE A 369 -21.19 38.77 -55.97
C PHE A 369 -20.86 39.74 -54.81
N PRO A 370 -20.56 41.02 -55.07
CA PRO A 370 -20.35 41.99 -54.01
C PRO A 370 -21.71 42.39 -53.41
N SER A 371 -21.96 41.98 -52.18
CA SER A 371 -22.99 42.62 -51.35
C SER A 371 -22.40 42.88 -49.98
N SER A 372 -22.59 44.11 -49.55
CA SER A 372 -21.75 44.84 -48.61
C SER A 372 -21.88 44.39 -47.16
N ARG A 373 -20.77 44.59 -46.43
CA ARG A 373 -20.62 44.68 -44.97
C ARG A 373 -20.57 43.36 -44.21
N LEU A 374 -19.36 42.89 -43.95
CA LEU A 374 -19.04 42.22 -42.69
C LEU A 374 -18.11 43.16 -41.93
N ARG A 375 -18.67 43.81 -40.92
CA ARG A 375 -17.98 44.73 -40.02
C ARG A 375 -17.16 43.88 -39.06
N GLY A 376 -15.86 44.13 -39.00
CA GLY A 376 -14.99 43.51 -38.01
C GLY A 376 -15.40 43.97 -36.63
N GLU A 377 -15.89 43.03 -35.84
CA GLU A 377 -15.97 43.13 -34.40
C GLU A 377 -15.29 41.88 -33.87
N THR A 378 -14.26 42.06 -33.05
CA THR A 378 -13.72 41.04 -32.17
C THR A 378 -14.89 40.54 -31.32
N ARG A 379 -15.30 39.28 -31.51
CA ARG A 379 -16.49 38.71 -30.87
C ARG A 379 -16.09 37.52 -30.02
N SER A 380 -16.64 37.50 -28.81
CA SER A 380 -16.48 36.48 -27.78
C SER A 380 -17.04 35.12 -28.22
N SER A 381 -16.76 34.10 -27.40
CA SER A 381 -17.27 32.74 -27.51
C SER A 381 -18.71 32.67 -28.01
N THR A 382 -18.97 31.82 -29.00
CA THR A 382 -20.30 31.52 -29.52
C THR A 382 -21.11 30.80 -28.42
N GLU A 383 -22.07 31.49 -27.80
CA GLU A 383 -22.89 30.96 -26.69
C GLU A 383 -24.03 30.04 -27.16
N CYS A 384 -24.41 30.08 -28.45
CA CYS A 384 -25.49 29.25 -29.02
C CYS A 384 -25.21 28.90 -30.50
N CYS A 385 -25.87 27.86 -31.03
CA CYS A 385 -25.73 27.50 -32.45
C CYS A 385 -26.21 28.61 -33.40
N GLU A 386 -25.37 29.01 -34.35
CA GLU A 386 -25.67 30.05 -35.34
C GLU A 386 -25.83 29.49 -36.75
N HIS A 387 -27.01 29.68 -37.33
CA HIS A 387 -27.31 29.35 -38.72
C HIS A 387 -27.01 30.54 -39.65
N ARG A 388 -26.08 30.36 -40.59
CA ARG A 388 -25.75 31.35 -41.62
C ARG A 388 -25.87 30.72 -43.01
N ALA A 389 -26.54 31.40 -43.95
CA ALA A 389 -26.80 30.86 -45.29
C ALA A 389 -26.52 31.89 -46.39
N ILE A 390 -25.98 31.42 -47.51
CA ILE A 390 -25.75 32.21 -48.74
C ILE A 390 -26.17 31.40 -49.97
N CYS A 391 -26.48 32.09 -51.06
CA CYS A 391 -26.73 31.47 -52.37
C CYS A 391 -25.56 31.76 -53.30
N VAL A 392 -24.96 30.70 -53.87
CA VAL A 392 -23.82 30.80 -54.79
C VAL A 392 -24.18 30.07 -56.08
N ASP A 393 -24.24 30.78 -57.21
CA ASP A 393 -24.59 30.22 -58.54
C ASP A 393 -25.95 29.48 -58.58
N GLY A 394 -26.87 29.85 -57.68
CA GLY A 394 -28.18 29.23 -57.48
C GLY A 394 -28.17 27.98 -56.60
N HIS A 395 -27.03 27.64 -55.98
CA HIS A 395 -26.90 26.59 -54.97
C HIS A 395 -26.89 27.20 -53.58
N ARG A 396 -27.71 26.69 -52.65
CA ARG A 396 -27.78 27.24 -51.29
C ARG A 396 -26.74 26.59 -50.39
N LEU A 397 -25.80 27.37 -49.87
CA LEU A 397 -24.81 26.92 -48.88
C LEU A 397 -25.24 27.40 -47.49
N VAL A 398 -25.43 26.45 -46.58
CA VAL A 398 -25.73 26.70 -45.17
C VAL A 398 -24.53 26.27 -44.35
N VAL A 399 -24.07 27.14 -43.45
CA VAL A 399 -23.02 26.88 -42.47
C VAL A 399 -23.62 27.10 -41.09
N VAL A 400 -23.61 26.06 -40.27
CA VAL A 400 -24.01 26.10 -38.86
C VAL A 400 -22.74 26.18 -38.03
N ASP A 401 -22.51 27.33 -37.40
CA ASP A 401 -21.48 27.47 -36.38
C ASP A 401 -22.03 26.93 -35.06
N THR A 402 -21.27 26.07 -34.40
CA THR A 402 -21.68 25.47 -33.13
C THR A 402 -20.97 26.19 -31.98
N PRO A 403 -21.62 26.27 -30.80
CA PRO A 403 -20.97 26.79 -29.61
C PRO A 403 -19.74 25.96 -29.26
N GLU A 404 -19.02 26.39 -28.22
CA GLU A 404 -18.01 25.56 -27.59
C GLU A 404 -18.71 24.40 -26.89
N LEU A 405 -19.09 23.42 -27.69
CA LEU A 405 -19.47 22.14 -27.17
C LEU A 405 -18.28 21.67 -26.30
N TRP A 406 -18.58 21.22 -25.09
CA TRP A 406 -17.74 20.29 -24.30
C TRP A 406 -16.95 20.80 -23.08
N ASP A 407 -17.39 21.87 -22.41
CA ASP A 407 -17.08 22.10 -20.97
C ASP A 407 -18.30 21.93 -20.02
N GLU A 408 -19.50 21.66 -20.56
CA GLU A 408 -20.76 21.68 -19.81
C GLU A 408 -21.48 20.31 -19.74
N ASP A 409 -22.42 20.20 -18.81
CA ASP A 409 -23.12 18.98 -18.39
C ASP A 409 -23.80 18.21 -19.55
N ASP A 410 -24.01 16.90 -19.36
CA ASP A 410 -24.57 16.00 -20.39
C ASP A 410 -25.92 16.45 -20.99
N LEU A 411 -26.72 17.21 -20.23
CA LEU A 411 -28.03 17.75 -20.66
C LEU A 411 -27.91 18.93 -21.62
N GLU A 412 -27.03 19.89 -21.33
CA GLU A 412 -26.79 21.07 -22.17
C GLU A 412 -26.18 20.66 -23.51
N ARG A 413 -25.23 19.72 -23.46
CA ARG A 413 -24.62 19.09 -24.63
C ARG A 413 -25.63 18.44 -25.57
N LEU A 414 -26.66 17.75 -25.05
CA LEU A 414 -27.71 17.14 -25.87
C LEU A 414 -28.63 18.20 -26.51
N SER A 415 -28.91 19.30 -25.80
CA SER A 415 -29.68 20.42 -26.33
C SER A 415 -28.96 21.08 -27.51
N ASP A 416 -27.67 21.38 -27.37
CA ASP A 416 -26.88 22.00 -28.44
C ASP A 416 -26.76 21.11 -29.69
N VAL A 417 -26.62 19.79 -29.49
CA VAL A 417 -26.62 18.85 -30.61
C VAL A 417 -27.97 18.84 -31.31
N ARG A 418 -29.08 18.82 -30.55
CA ARG A 418 -30.42 18.90 -31.13
C ARG A 418 -30.60 20.20 -31.92
N ASP A 419 -30.12 21.32 -31.38
CA ASP A 419 -30.24 22.64 -32.00
C ASP A 419 -29.40 22.74 -33.27
N CYS A 420 -28.16 22.23 -33.26
CA CYS A 420 -27.31 22.22 -34.46
C CYS A 420 -27.92 21.36 -35.59
N LEU A 421 -28.51 20.20 -35.26
CA LEU A 421 -29.14 19.31 -36.23
C LEU A 421 -30.46 19.89 -36.76
N ALA A 422 -31.25 20.53 -35.90
CA ALA A 422 -32.48 21.22 -36.29
C ALA A 422 -32.19 22.37 -37.26
N LEU A 423 -31.17 23.19 -36.98
CA LEU A 423 -30.70 24.24 -37.89
C LEU A 423 -30.09 23.67 -39.18
N ALA A 424 -29.61 22.43 -39.15
CA ALA A 424 -29.00 21.77 -40.31
C ALA A 424 -29.99 21.03 -41.22
N LEU A 425 -31.31 21.07 -40.95
CA LEU A 425 -32.31 20.35 -41.74
C LEU A 425 -32.24 20.65 -43.25
N PRO A 426 -32.40 19.63 -44.14
CA PRO A 426 -32.83 18.25 -43.89
C PRO A 426 -31.77 17.32 -43.25
N GLY A 427 -30.56 17.84 -43.05
CA GLY A 427 -29.45 17.22 -42.35
C GLY A 427 -28.11 17.76 -42.87
N PRO A 428 -27.03 17.63 -42.10
CA PRO A 428 -25.70 18.07 -42.53
C PRO A 428 -25.17 17.17 -43.64
N HIS A 429 -24.64 17.78 -44.70
CA HIS A 429 -23.98 17.07 -45.80
C HIS A 429 -22.50 16.83 -45.51
N ALA A 430 -21.92 17.66 -44.65
CA ALA A 430 -20.58 17.47 -44.11
C ALA A 430 -20.49 18.08 -42.71
N PHE A 431 -19.69 17.44 -41.86
CA PHE A 431 -19.19 18.01 -40.63
C PHE A 431 -17.73 18.41 -40.85
N ILE A 432 -17.33 19.57 -40.34
CA ILE A 432 -15.94 20.03 -40.42
C ILE A 432 -15.39 20.16 -39.00
N LEU A 433 -14.40 19.34 -38.69
CA LEU A 433 -13.65 19.41 -37.44
C LEU A 433 -12.50 20.41 -37.59
N VAL A 434 -12.64 21.56 -36.96
CA VAL A 434 -11.71 22.69 -37.02
C VAL A 434 -10.61 22.50 -35.97
N MET A 435 -9.35 22.55 -36.41
CA MET A 435 -8.17 22.38 -35.56
C MET A 435 -7.11 23.43 -35.88
N GLN A 436 -6.46 24.00 -34.88
CA GLN A 436 -5.39 24.96 -35.10
C GLN A 436 -4.05 24.24 -35.33
N VAL A 437 -3.31 24.64 -36.37
CA VAL A 437 -1.97 24.11 -36.65
C VAL A 437 -1.03 24.41 -35.48
N GLY A 438 -0.28 23.41 -35.02
CA GLY A 438 0.69 23.54 -33.94
C GLY A 438 0.10 23.50 -32.52
N ARG A 439 -1.22 23.42 -32.37
CA ARG A 439 -1.91 23.36 -31.07
C ARG A 439 -2.76 22.09 -30.94
N PHE A 440 -2.19 20.94 -31.28
CA PHE A 440 -2.85 19.66 -31.04
C PHE A 440 -2.67 19.23 -29.58
N THR A 441 -3.76 18.97 -28.88
CA THR A 441 -3.81 18.53 -27.48
C THR A 441 -4.55 17.20 -27.35
N GLN A 442 -4.54 16.62 -26.15
CA GLN A 442 -5.37 15.45 -25.85
C GLN A 442 -6.88 15.76 -26.00
N GLY A 443 -7.27 17.03 -25.83
CA GLY A 443 -8.64 17.50 -25.99
C GLY A 443 -9.22 17.19 -27.37
N GLU A 444 -8.45 17.33 -28.45
CA GLU A 444 -8.93 17.03 -29.81
C GLU A 444 -9.21 15.53 -30.01
N THR A 445 -8.48 14.66 -29.32
CA THR A 445 -8.72 13.20 -29.36
C THR A 445 -9.99 12.85 -28.59
N LEU A 446 -10.18 13.43 -27.40
CA LEU A 446 -11.40 13.26 -26.60
C LEU A 446 -12.64 13.79 -27.34
N LEU A 447 -12.48 14.93 -28.00
CA LEU A 447 -13.48 15.55 -28.86
C LEU A 447 -13.98 14.57 -29.94
N LEU A 448 -13.11 13.96 -30.74
CA LEU A 448 -13.57 13.06 -31.80
C LEU A 448 -14.37 11.87 -31.23
N ASN A 449 -13.91 11.29 -30.12
CA ASN A 449 -14.64 10.22 -29.43
C ASN A 449 -16.03 10.70 -28.98
N LEU A 450 -16.14 11.92 -28.47
CA LEU A 450 -17.40 12.51 -28.04
C LEU A 450 -18.34 12.82 -29.20
N ILE A 451 -17.83 13.25 -30.35
CA ILE A 451 -18.60 13.40 -31.59
C ILE A 451 -19.18 12.04 -32.01
N GLN A 452 -18.35 10.99 -32.02
CA GLN A 452 -18.80 9.64 -32.37
C GLN A 452 -19.84 9.10 -31.40
N GLN A 453 -19.65 9.31 -30.10
CA GLN A 453 -20.65 8.94 -29.10
C GLN A 453 -21.95 9.70 -29.34
N THR A 454 -21.88 11.02 -29.54
CA THR A 454 -23.06 11.89 -29.63
C THR A 454 -23.86 11.70 -30.91
N PHE A 455 -23.21 11.65 -32.06
CA PHE A 455 -23.89 11.57 -33.35
C PHE A 455 -24.02 10.13 -33.87
N GLY A 456 -23.20 9.20 -33.38
CA GLY A 456 -23.07 7.82 -33.87
C GLY A 456 -21.76 7.60 -34.63
N GLY A 457 -21.26 6.37 -34.67
CA GLY A 457 -19.95 6.04 -35.28
C GLY A 457 -19.84 6.38 -36.78
N ASP A 458 -20.96 6.39 -37.50
CA ASP A 458 -21.02 6.71 -38.92
C ASP A 458 -20.72 8.19 -39.24
N ILE A 459 -20.74 9.09 -38.26
CA ILE A 459 -20.41 10.51 -38.48
C ILE A 459 -19.03 10.72 -39.08
N CYS A 460 -18.07 9.84 -38.77
CA CYS A 460 -16.71 9.91 -39.32
C CYS A 460 -16.70 9.77 -40.85
N LYS A 461 -17.70 9.13 -41.45
CA LYS A 461 -17.87 9.07 -42.91
C LYS A 461 -18.28 10.42 -43.51
N TYR A 462 -18.89 11.29 -42.71
CA TYR A 462 -19.34 12.64 -43.10
C TYR A 462 -18.41 13.76 -42.59
N LEU A 463 -17.30 13.41 -41.93
CA LEU A 463 -16.37 14.36 -41.33
C LEU A 463 -15.19 14.71 -42.27
N LEU A 464 -14.78 15.98 -42.29
CA LEU A 464 -13.51 16.49 -42.81
C LEU A 464 -12.76 17.24 -41.71
N VAL A 465 -11.43 17.24 -41.76
CA VAL A 465 -10.59 18.04 -40.86
C VAL A 465 -10.21 19.36 -41.54
N LEU A 466 -10.38 20.49 -40.86
CA LEU A 466 -9.95 21.80 -41.33
C LEU A 466 -8.85 22.35 -40.41
N PHE A 467 -7.64 22.44 -40.92
CA PHE A 467 -6.51 23.02 -40.23
C PHE A 467 -6.51 24.54 -40.41
N THR A 468 -6.71 25.29 -39.32
CA THR A 468 -6.64 26.75 -39.29
C THR A 468 -5.24 27.20 -38.92
N ARG A 469 -4.75 28.25 -39.58
CA ARG A 469 -3.45 28.87 -39.29
C ARG A 469 -3.61 30.38 -39.15
N ASP A 470 -3.07 30.90 -38.05
CA ASP A 470 -2.92 32.33 -37.82
C ASP A 470 -1.51 32.73 -38.28
N ASP A 471 -1.37 33.12 -39.54
CA ASP A 471 -0.11 33.64 -40.07
C ASP A 471 -0.34 34.98 -40.78
N PRO A 472 -0.34 36.09 -40.02
CA PRO A 472 -0.60 37.42 -40.54
C PRO A 472 0.52 37.99 -41.43
N HIS A 473 1.71 37.37 -41.43
CA HIS A 473 2.90 37.91 -42.11
C HIS A 473 3.51 36.97 -43.16
N GLY A 474 2.99 35.75 -43.33
CA GLY A 474 3.56 34.76 -44.26
C GLY A 474 5.01 34.37 -43.95
N ASN A 475 5.49 34.75 -42.75
CA ASN A 475 6.91 34.74 -42.36
C ASN A 475 7.26 33.59 -41.41
N LEU A 476 6.28 32.77 -40.97
CA LEU A 476 6.59 31.49 -40.36
C LEU A 476 7.03 30.53 -41.46
N GLY A 477 8.34 30.50 -41.66
CA GLY A 477 9.03 29.62 -42.58
C GLY A 477 8.48 28.20 -42.53
N VAL A 478 8.18 27.66 -43.71
CA VAL A 478 8.32 26.24 -44.07
C VAL A 478 7.88 25.26 -42.98
N VAL A 479 6.67 25.39 -42.44
CA VAL A 479 5.86 24.17 -42.33
C VAL A 479 5.42 23.91 -43.76
N GLY A 480 5.95 22.83 -44.35
CA GLY A 480 5.65 22.44 -45.72
C GLY A 480 4.15 22.35 -45.98
N ASN A 481 3.79 22.02 -47.22
CA ASN A 481 2.45 21.59 -47.61
C ASN A 481 1.70 20.92 -46.43
N ILE A 482 0.40 21.19 -46.23
CA ILE A 482 -0.38 20.62 -45.11
C ILE A 482 -0.21 19.09 -45.01
N ASP A 483 0.02 18.42 -46.14
CA ASP A 483 0.40 17.01 -46.22
C ASP A 483 1.66 16.67 -45.41
N SER A 484 2.70 17.50 -45.49
CA SER A 484 3.93 17.38 -44.69
C SER A 484 3.66 17.63 -43.21
N TYR A 485 2.73 18.51 -42.85
CA TYR A 485 2.37 18.72 -41.44
C TYR A 485 1.68 17.48 -40.88
N VAL A 486 0.69 16.92 -41.60
CA VAL A 486 -0.02 15.70 -41.18
C VAL A 486 0.93 14.50 -41.15
N ALA A 487 1.80 14.34 -42.15
CA ALA A 487 2.75 13.23 -42.23
C ALA A 487 3.78 13.21 -41.09
N ASN A 488 4.16 14.39 -40.56
CA ASN A 488 5.09 14.51 -39.44
C ASN A 488 4.38 14.80 -38.09
N ALA A 489 3.05 14.76 -38.05
CA ALA A 489 2.29 15.03 -36.83
C ALA A 489 2.36 13.86 -35.84
N HIS A 490 1.94 14.14 -34.60
CA HIS A 490 1.76 13.12 -33.57
C HIS A 490 0.83 11.99 -34.06
N PRO A 491 1.09 10.71 -33.72
CA PRO A 491 0.29 9.57 -34.18
C PRO A 491 -1.21 9.72 -33.92
N SER A 492 -1.61 10.33 -32.80
CA SER A 492 -3.03 10.58 -32.48
C SER A 492 -3.70 11.54 -33.47
N LEU A 493 -3.00 12.56 -33.97
CA LEU A 493 -3.55 13.46 -34.99
C LEU A 493 -3.67 12.74 -36.34
N GLN A 494 -2.68 11.92 -36.69
CA GLN A 494 -2.73 11.08 -37.89
C GLN A 494 -3.92 10.12 -37.83
N GLU A 495 -4.21 9.56 -36.65
CA GLU A 495 -5.36 8.68 -36.42
C GLU A 495 -6.69 9.42 -36.63
N ILE A 496 -6.85 10.64 -36.10
CA ILE A 496 -8.05 11.46 -36.36
C ILE A 496 -8.25 11.70 -37.86
N VAL A 497 -7.17 12.08 -38.57
CA VAL A 497 -7.23 12.28 -40.02
C VAL A 497 -7.59 10.97 -40.75
N ARG A 498 -7.05 9.84 -40.31
CA ARG A 498 -7.34 8.51 -40.85
C ARG A 498 -8.80 8.11 -40.66
N LEU A 499 -9.36 8.33 -39.46
CA LEU A 499 -10.77 8.10 -39.15
C LEU A 499 -11.70 8.97 -40.01
N CYS A 500 -11.26 10.18 -40.35
CA CYS A 500 -11.92 11.07 -41.31
C CYS A 500 -11.65 10.69 -42.77
N GLY A 501 -11.18 9.47 -43.07
CA GLY A 501 -10.90 8.99 -44.42
C GLY A 501 -9.81 9.78 -45.16
N SER A 502 -8.83 10.31 -44.43
CA SER A 502 -7.75 11.15 -44.94
C SER A 502 -8.24 12.41 -45.67
N ARG A 503 -9.40 12.93 -45.27
CA ARG A 503 -9.99 14.16 -45.82
C ARG A 503 -9.64 15.35 -44.92
N TYR A 504 -8.67 16.15 -45.34
CA TYR A 504 -8.30 17.38 -44.64
C TYR A 504 -7.99 18.52 -45.60
N HIS A 505 -8.16 19.75 -45.11
CA HIS A 505 -7.84 20.97 -45.83
C HIS A 505 -7.17 21.99 -44.90
N ALA A 506 -6.47 22.96 -45.47
CA ALA A 506 -5.88 24.07 -44.72
C ALA A 506 -6.57 25.39 -45.05
N LEU A 507 -6.81 26.21 -44.04
CA LEU A 507 -7.35 27.55 -44.17
C LEU A 507 -6.48 28.55 -43.40
N ASN A 508 -5.87 29.50 -44.12
CA ASN A 508 -5.11 30.58 -43.51
C ASN A 508 -6.02 31.80 -43.28
N HIS A 509 -6.16 32.24 -42.04
CA HIS A 509 -7.00 33.36 -41.65
C HIS A 509 -6.23 34.65 -41.30
N GLY A 510 -4.90 34.69 -41.50
CA GLY A 510 -4.02 35.81 -41.12
C GLY A 510 -4.34 37.18 -41.75
N SER A 511 -5.27 37.25 -42.71
CA SER A 511 -6.00 38.48 -43.05
C SER A 511 -7.21 38.16 -43.92
N LEU A 512 -8.37 38.79 -43.67
CA LEU A 512 -9.53 38.78 -44.56
C LEU A 512 -9.23 39.27 -45.99
N ARG A 513 -8.06 39.90 -46.21
CA ARG A 513 -7.56 40.32 -47.54
C ARG A 513 -6.63 39.33 -48.22
N ASN A 514 -6.36 38.16 -47.63
CA ASN A 514 -5.46 37.17 -48.22
C ASN A 514 -6.06 36.60 -49.53
N PRO A 515 -5.46 36.80 -50.72
CA PRO A 515 -5.99 36.27 -51.97
C PRO A 515 -5.96 34.74 -52.03
N VAL A 516 -5.06 34.09 -51.27
CA VAL A 516 -4.90 32.63 -51.23
C VAL A 516 -6.13 31.93 -50.64
N SER A 517 -6.88 32.58 -49.73
CA SER A 517 -8.02 31.92 -49.09
C SER A 517 -9.22 31.70 -50.03
N HIS A 518 -9.30 32.32 -51.22
CA HIS A 518 -10.31 31.90 -52.23
C HIS A 518 -10.02 30.50 -52.77
N ALA A 519 -8.75 30.20 -53.06
CA ALA A 519 -8.37 28.89 -53.57
C ALA A 519 -8.59 27.81 -52.51
N GLN A 520 -8.23 28.08 -51.25
CA GLN A 520 -8.45 27.19 -50.11
C GLN A 520 -9.93 26.93 -49.84
N VAL A 521 -10.77 27.97 -49.83
CA VAL A 521 -12.23 27.80 -49.65
C VAL A 521 -12.84 27.04 -50.83
N ARG A 522 -12.38 27.30 -52.06
CA ARG A 522 -12.83 26.55 -53.25
C ARG A 522 -12.45 25.07 -53.16
N GLU A 523 -11.25 24.76 -52.70
CA GLU A 523 -10.78 23.39 -52.50
C GLU A 523 -11.59 22.68 -51.40
N LEU A 524 -11.79 23.33 -50.26
CA LEU A 524 -12.62 22.85 -49.15
C LEU A 524 -14.05 22.54 -49.61
N LEU A 525 -14.71 23.48 -50.29
CA LEU A 525 -16.06 23.27 -50.84
C LEU A 525 -16.08 22.18 -51.92
N GLY A 526 -14.99 22.03 -52.67
CA GLY A 526 -14.78 20.90 -53.58
C GLY A 526 -14.73 19.57 -52.83
N GLY A 527 -14.01 19.50 -51.70
CA GLY A 527 -13.97 18.35 -50.79
C GLY A 527 -15.34 18.01 -50.23
N VAL A 528 -16.08 19.01 -49.73
CA VAL A 528 -17.46 18.84 -49.23
C VAL A 528 -18.39 18.30 -50.32
N ARG A 529 -18.32 18.80 -51.55
CA ARG A 529 -19.14 18.30 -52.67
C ARG A 529 -18.79 16.86 -53.03
N LYS A 530 -17.50 16.52 -53.07
CA LYS A 530 -17.05 15.13 -53.29
C LYS A 530 -17.55 14.20 -52.19
N LEU A 531 -17.51 14.66 -50.94
CA LEU A 531 -18.01 13.91 -49.80
C LEU A 531 -19.53 13.69 -49.89
N ALA A 532 -20.30 14.74 -50.17
CA ALA A 532 -21.75 14.63 -50.37
C ALA A 532 -22.08 13.69 -51.54
N ALA A 533 -21.35 13.80 -52.67
CA ALA A 533 -21.54 12.93 -53.83
C ALA A 533 -21.23 11.46 -53.52
N SER A 534 -20.19 11.17 -52.71
CA SER A 534 -19.87 9.80 -52.29
C SER A 534 -20.98 9.13 -51.47
N HIS A 535 -21.88 9.91 -50.86
CA HIS A 535 -23.07 9.44 -50.15
C HIS A 535 -24.36 9.52 -50.99
N GLY A 536 -24.23 9.78 -52.30
CA GLY A 536 -25.36 9.93 -53.23
C GLY A 536 -26.15 11.23 -53.04
N GLY A 537 -25.52 12.27 -52.48
CA GLY A 537 -26.16 13.55 -52.16
C GLY A 537 -27.05 13.52 -50.91
N ARG A 538 -27.11 12.38 -50.20
CA ARG A 538 -27.94 12.23 -49.01
C ARG A 538 -27.26 12.89 -47.80
N PRO A 539 -27.98 13.73 -47.04
CA PRO A 539 -27.45 14.28 -45.80
C PRO A 539 -27.31 13.19 -44.74
N TYR A 540 -26.49 13.48 -43.73
CA TYR A 540 -26.38 12.66 -42.53
C TYR A 540 -27.70 12.64 -41.77
N VAL A 541 -28.10 11.45 -41.31
CA VAL A 541 -29.26 11.24 -40.44
C VAL A 541 -28.74 10.78 -39.08
N CYS A 542 -28.97 11.58 -38.05
CA CYS A 542 -28.61 11.22 -36.69
C CYS A 542 -29.61 10.18 -36.16
N PRO A 543 -29.20 8.98 -35.73
CA PRO A 543 -30.12 7.95 -35.22
C PRO A 543 -30.86 8.37 -33.95
N ARG A 544 -30.33 9.35 -33.20
CA ARG A 544 -30.85 9.76 -31.89
C ARG A 544 -32.09 10.64 -31.94
N PHE A 545 -32.31 11.36 -33.04
CA PHE A 545 -33.39 12.34 -33.16
C PHE A 545 -34.24 12.02 -34.37
N SER A 546 -35.56 12.02 -34.19
CA SER A 546 -36.47 11.82 -35.32
C SER A 546 -36.50 13.06 -36.22
N LYS A 547 -36.81 12.87 -37.51
CA LYS A 547 -36.98 14.01 -38.43
C LYS A 547 -38.05 15.00 -37.94
N GLN A 548 -39.14 14.48 -37.36
CA GLN A 548 -40.25 15.28 -36.83
C GLN A 548 -39.79 16.14 -35.63
N GLU A 549 -39.04 15.55 -34.71
CA GLU A 549 -38.49 16.24 -33.53
C GLU A 549 -37.56 17.38 -33.93
N LEU A 550 -36.67 17.16 -34.91
CA LEU A 550 -35.78 18.22 -35.40
C LEU A 550 -36.55 19.34 -36.13
N GLU A 551 -37.62 18.98 -36.86
CA GLU A 551 -38.47 19.96 -37.55
C GLU A 551 -39.24 20.85 -36.58
N GLU A 552 -39.76 20.27 -35.49
CA GLU A 552 -40.40 20.98 -34.39
C GLU A 552 -39.40 21.91 -33.70
N ARG A 553 -38.23 21.40 -33.32
CA ARG A 553 -37.20 22.22 -32.66
C ARG A 553 -36.70 23.37 -33.55
N ARG A 554 -36.55 23.17 -34.86
CA ARG A 554 -36.21 24.27 -35.79
C ARG A 554 -37.25 25.38 -35.74
N ARG A 555 -38.53 25.02 -35.65
CA ARG A 555 -39.64 25.97 -35.59
C ARG A 555 -39.61 26.78 -34.30
N GLU A 556 -39.32 26.15 -33.16
CA GLU A 556 -39.12 26.83 -31.88
C GLU A 556 -37.96 27.84 -31.94
N LEU A 557 -36.79 27.43 -32.46
CA LEU A 557 -35.62 28.30 -32.61
C LEU A 557 -35.89 29.51 -33.54
N GLU A 558 -36.70 29.32 -34.59
CA GLU A 558 -37.15 30.41 -35.46
C GLU A 558 -38.11 31.37 -34.76
N GLU A 559 -38.98 30.88 -33.88
CA GLU A 559 -39.88 31.71 -33.08
C GLU A 559 -39.14 32.50 -31.98
N GLU A 560 -38.19 31.87 -31.29
CA GLU A 560 -37.33 32.52 -30.31
C GLU A 560 -36.54 33.67 -30.94
N LYS A 561 -36.02 33.47 -32.15
CA LYS A 561 -35.32 34.51 -32.93
C LYS A 561 -36.21 35.65 -33.40
N LYS A 562 -37.52 35.45 -33.52
CA LYS A 562 -38.49 36.52 -33.86
C LYS A 562 -38.90 37.34 -32.63
N LYS A 563 -38.76 36.77 -31.43
CA LYS A 563 -39.13 37.42 -30.15
C LYS A 563 -37.99 38.25 -29.55
N ARG A 564 -36.74 37.93 -29.91
CA ARG A 564 -35.54 38.72 -29.64
C ARG A 564 -35.37 39.79 -30.72
#